data_AF-R6DKQ2-F1
#
_entry.id   AF-R6DKQ2-F1
#
_cell.length_a   1.000
_cell.length_b   1.000
_cell.length_c   1.000
_cell.angle_alpha   90.00
_cell.angle_beta   90.00
_cell.angle_gamma   90.00
#
_symmetry.space_group_name_H-M   'P 1'
#
loop_
_entity.id
_entity.type
_entity.pdbx_description
1 polymer ?
#
loop_
_entity_poly.entity_id
_entity_poly.type
_entity_poly.pdbx_seq_one_letter_code
_entity_poly.pdbx_strand_id
1 'polypeptide(L)'
;MKTYSEKVLSIGEVRTALRCMRLGDLSVDEALDCLDEFAFQIRNVTMAKIVEDIIENELTPVQTEVMKMYLYENMGVMQISRIVDMSQAAVSKMIVRANNTLTRLMTPLIRYQSDISDAEFVPMKLSKLLEICAAKNGNASTLGEILTNLRVAYDIGTKRLASNLKISEWDLAAIENGKKIPSIITAMRYSALFDVEIEMKFKNGRGFYSCKRP
;
A
#
# COMPACT_ATOMS: atom_id res chain seq x y z
N MET A 1 -6.18 -22.64 -19.62
CA MET A 1 -4.84 -22.38 -19.04
C MET A 1 -4.43 -20.96 -19.40
N LYS A 2 -4.48 -20.02 -18.46
CA LYS A 2 -3.88 -18.70 -18.65
C LYS A 2 -2.40 -18.83 -18.31
N THR A 3 -1.55 -18.55 -19.28
CA THR A 3 -0.10 -18.59 -19.20
C THR A 3 0.38 -17.54 -18.19
N TYR A 4 0.90 -17.97 -17.04
CA TYR A 4 1.63 -17.11 -16.08
C TYR A 4 3.05 -16.83 -16.57
N SER A 5 3.18 -16.39 -17.82
CA SER A 5 4.46 -16.03 -18.42
C SER A 5 4.60 -14.52 -18.38
N GLU A 6 5.65 -14.08 -17.69
CA GLU A 6 6.28 -12.77 -17.78
C GLU A 6 5.48 -11.56 -17.22
N LYS A 7 5.67 -11.31 -15.92
CA LYS A 7 5.93 -9.94 -15.46
C LYS A 7 7.32 -9.86 -14.85
N VAL A 8 8.31 -10.17 -15.70
CA VAL A 8 9.59 -9.45 -15.66
C VAL A 8 9.24 -7.97 -15.83
N LEU A 9 9.86 -7.10 -15.04
CA LEU A 9 9.72 -5.63 -15.12
C LEU A 9 9.35 -5.17 -16.53
N SER A 10 8.30 -4.37 -16.68
CA SER A 10 7.89 -3.95 -18.02
C SER A 10 9.07 -3.25 -18.69
N ILE A 11 9.25 -3.48 -20.00
CA ILE A 11 10.33 -2.84 -20.77
C ILE A 11 10.29 -1.31 -20.59
N GLY A 12 9.11 -0.73 -20.31
CA GLY A 12 8.95 0.70 -19.98
C GLY A 12 9.59 1.12 -18.66
N GLU A 13 9.47 0.31 -17.60
CA GLU A 13 10.07 0.56 -16.28
C GLU A 13 11.60 0.40 -16.32
N VAL A 14 12.08 -0.66 -16.97
CA VAL A 14 13.52 -0.88 -17.19
C VAL A 14 14.12 0.25 -18.03
N ARG A 15 13.40 0.68 -19.09
CA ARG A 15 13.83 1.80 -19.95
C ARG A 15 13.78 3.14 -19.22
N THR A 16 12.89 3.31 -18.24
CA THR A 16 12.83 4.52 -17.40
C THR A 16 13.96 4.55 -16.38
N ALA A 17 14.25 3.42 -15.71
CA ALA A 17 15.43 3.28 -14.85
C ALA A 17 16.73 3.52 -15.62
N LEU A 18 16.88 2.91 -16.81
CA LEU A 18 18.03 3.13 -17.70
C LEU A 18 18.12 4.57 -18.22
N ARG A 19 16.99 5.26 -18.45
CA ARG A 19 16.98 6.69 -18.82
C ARG A 19 17.42 7.58 -17.66
N CYS A 20 17.03 7.26 -16.43
CA CYS A 20 17.50 7.94 -15.22
C CYS A 20 19.00 7.71 -15.00
N MET A 21 19.51 6.49 -15.24
CA MET A 21 20.96 6.17 -15.23
C MET A 21 21.76 6.95 -16.28
N ARG A 22 21.14 7.26 -17.44
CA ARG A 22 21.80 8.01 -18.53
C ARG A 22 21.77 9.54 -18.35
N LEU A 23 21.01 10.06 -17.39
CA LEU A 23 20.74 11.50 -17.22
C LEU A 23 21.12 12.03 -15.82
N GLY A 24 21.63 11.19 -14.92
CA GLY A 24 22.14 11.60 -13.61
C GLY A 24 23.36 10.80 -13.20
N ASP A 25 24.29 11.44 -12.50
CA ASP A 25 25.53 10.86 -11.95
C ASP A 25 25.21 9.86 -10.82
N LEU A 26 24.57 8.74 -11.12
CA LEU A 26 24.44 7.60 -10.20
C LEU A 26 25.53 6.58 -10.52
N SER A 27 26.16 6.03 -9.49
CA SER A 27 27.03 4.86 -9.65
C SER A 27 26.22 3.63 -10.07
N VAL A 28 26.89 2.65 -10.67
CA VAL A 28 26.25 1.39 -11.10
C VAL A 28 25.60 0.67 -9.92
N ASP A 29 26.25 0.68 -8.76
CA ASP A 29 25.75 0.03 -7.54
C ASP A 29 24.47 0.70 -7.02
N GLU A 30 24.45 2.04 -6.95
CA GLU A 30 23.24 2.79 -6.55
C GLU A 30 22.07 2.55 -7.52
N ALA A 31 22.38 2.35 -8.79
CA ALA A 31 21.41 2.11 -9.83
C ALA A 31 20.82 0.68 -9.74
N LEU A 32 21.64 -0.31 -9.39
CA LEU A 32 21.22 -1.69 -9.13
C LEU A 32 20.39 -1.77 -7.85
N ASP A 33 20.80 -1.11 -6.77
CA ASP A 33 20.04 -1.04 -5.51
C ASP A 33 18.64 -0.45 -5.74
N CYS A 34 18.52 0.57 -6.59
CA CYS A 34 17.23 1.13 -6.97
C CYS A 34 16.34 0.15 -7.75
N LEU A 35 16.93 -0.70 -8.59
CA LEU A 35 16.19 -1.72 -9.36
C LEU A 35 15.71 -2.84 -8.44
N ASP A 36 16.53 -3.28 -7.51
CA ASP A 36 16.16 -4.31 -6.52
C ASP A 36 15.06 -3.79 -5.59
N GLU A 37 15.19 -2.57 -5.07
CA GLU A 37 14.15 -1.93 -4.25
C GLU A 37 12.81 -1.89 -5.01
N PHE A 38 12.84 -1.49 -6.29
CA PHE A 38 11.64 -1.45 -7.13
C PHE A 38 11.05 -2.83 -7.40
N ALA A 39 11.89 -3.85 -7.64
CA ALA A 39 11.45 -5.22 -7.82
C ALA A 39 10.76 -5.76 -6.55
N PHE A 40 11.31 -5.48 -5.37
CA PHE A 40 10.69 -5.85 -4.09
C PHE A 40 9.36 -5.14 -3.85
N GLN A 41 9.25 -3.85 -4.21
CA GLN A 41 7.99 -3.10 -4.15
C GLN A 41 6.91 -3.75 -5.02
N ILE A 42 7.21 -4.03 -6.30
CA ILE A 42 6.27 -4.70 -7.22
C ILE A 42 5.83 -6.06 -6.67
N ARG A 43 6.77 -6.84 -6.12
CA ARG A 43 6.45 -8.14 -5.52
C ARG A 43 5.48 -7.99 -4.35
N ASN A 44 5.72 -7.04 -3.44
CA ASN A 44 4.84 -6.81 -2.30
C ASN A 44 3.45 -6.35 -2.73
N VAL A 45 3.35 -5.41 -3.66
CA VAL A 45 2.07 -4.94 -4.22
C VAL A 45 1.32 -6.07 -4.93
N THR A 46 2.04 -6.95 -5.64
CA THR A 46 1.44 -8.10 -6.33
C THR A 46 0.96 -9.16 -5.34
N MET A 47 1.76 -9.46 -4.32
CA MET A 47 1.38 -10.40 -3.26
C MET A 47 0.21 -9.87 -2.43
N ALA A 48 0.11 -8.56 -2.22
CA ALA A 48 -1.04 -7.94 -1.55
C ALA A 48 -2.34 -8.18 -2.34
N LYS A 49 -2.31 -8.14 -3.68
CA LYS A 49 -3.49 -8.50 -4.50
C LYS A 49 -3.91 -9.96 -4.29
N ILE A 50 -2.95 -10.87 -4.12
CA ILE A 50 -3.26 -12.28 -3.80
C ILE A 50 -3.89 -12.37 -2.41
N VAL A 51 -3.44 -11.58 -1.44
CA VAL A 51 -4.07 -11.51 -0.11
C VAL A 51 -5.51 -11.00 -0.21
N GLU A 52 -5.77 -9.96 -1.02
CA GLU A 52 -7.13 -9.49 -1.31
C GLU A 52 -7.97 -10.61 -1.92
N ASP A 53 -7.48 -11.30 -2.95
CA ASP A 53 -8.18 -12.41 -3.59
C ASP A 53 -8.53 -13.53 -2.60
N ILE A 54 -7.64 -13.85 -1.65
CA ILE A 54 -7.90 -14.83 -0.59
C ILE A 54 -8.99 -14.31 0.37
N ILE A 55 -8.94 -13.03 0.77
CA ILE A 55 -9.98 -12.43 1.63
C ILE A 55 -11.35 -12.51 0.95
N GLU A 56 -11.41 -12.29 -0.36
CA GLU A 56 -12.68 -12.25 -1.11
C GLU A 56 -13.23 -13.63 -1.47
N ASN A 57 -12.37 -14.62 -1.72
CA ASN A 57 -12.80 -15.89 -2.32
C ASN A 57 -12.60 -17.12 -1.42
N GLU A 58 -11.68 -17.08 -0.44
CA GLU A 58 -11.34 -18.24 0.39
C GLU A 58 -11.88 -18.13 1.83
N LEU A 59 -12.20 -16.92 2.28
CA LEU A 59 -12.88 -16.71 3.56
C LEU A 59 -14.39 -16.90 3.40
N THR A 60 -15.06 -17.28 4.49
CA THR A 60 -16.53 -17.30 4.50
C THR A 60 -17.08 -15.87 4.35
N PRO A 61 -18.29 -15.66 3.80
CA PRO A 61 -18.83 -14.31 3.58
C PRO A 61 -18.80 -13.42 4.82
N VAL A 62 -19.12 -13.96 5.99
CA VAL A 62 -19.08 -13.24 7.27
C VAL A 62 -17.64 -12.91 7.68
N GLN A 63 -16.68 -13.81 7.47
CA GLN A 63 -15.27 -13.52 7.72
C GLN A 63 -14.74 -12.43 6.79
N THR A 64 -15.11 -12.47 5.50
CA THR A 64 -14.75 -11.43 4.52
C THR A 64 -15.26 -10.08 4.99
N GLU A 65 -16.53 -9.98 5.36
CA GLU A 65 -17.14 -8.74 5.84
C GLU A 65 -16.44 -8.20 7.10
N VAL A 66 -16.24 -9.06 8.11
CA VAL A 66 -15.52 -8.70 9.35
C VAL A 66 -14.10 -8.24 9.05
N MET A 67 -13.39 -8.92 8.12
CA MET A 67 -12.02 -8.54 7.74
C MET A 67 -11.98 -7.23 6.97
N LYS A 68 -12.96 -6.93 6.10
CA LYS A 68 -13.06 -5.65 5.40
C LYS A 68 -13.31 -4.50 6.38
N MET A 69 -14.24 -4.65 7.32
CA MET A 69 -14.48 -3.64 8.36
C MET A 69 -13.24 -3.44 9.26
N TYR A 70 -12.58 -4.53 9.64
CA TYR A 70 -11.41 -4.47 10.52
C TYR A 70 -10.19 -3.85 9.82
N LEU A 71 -9.87 -4.28 8.61
CA LEU A 71 -8.65 -3.88 7.90
C LEU A 71 -8.82 -2.58 7.11
N TYR A 72 -9.93 -2.44 6.38
CA TYR A 72 -10.09 -1.35 5.40
C TYR A 72 -10.78 -0.15 6.02
N GLU A 73 -11.74 -0.39 6.91
CA GLU A 73 -12.48 0.68 7.60
C GLU A 73 -11.87 1.02 8.96
N ASN A 74 -10.80 0.30 9.36
CA ASN A 74 -10.11 0.48 10.64
C ASN A 74 -11.07 0.46 11.86
N MET A 75 -12.14 -0.34 11.76
CA MET A 75 -13.13 -0.45 12.84
C MET A 75 -12.62 -1.31 13.98
N GLY A 76 -12.86 -0.86 15.21
CA GLY A 76 -12.58 -1.64 16.40
C GLY A 76 -13.55 -2.83 16.54
N VAL A 77 -13.10 -3.89 17.22
CA VAL A 77 -13.89 -5.12 17.47
C VAL A 77 -15.28 -4.83 18.03
N MET A 78 -15.41 -3.85 18.93
CA MET A 78 -16.70 -3.43 19.50
C MET A 78 -17.65 -2.78 18.49
N GLN A 79 -17.12 -2.03 17.52
CA GLN A 79 -17.95 -1.41 16.47
C GLN A 79 -18.46 -2.49 15.52
N ILE A 80 -17.56 -3.36 15.07
CA ILE A 80 -17.89 -4.49 14.20
C ILE A 80 -18.93 -5.38 14.87
N SER A 81 -18.75 -5.73 16.15
CA SER A 81 -19.65 -6.62 16.88
C SER A 81 -21.10 -6.12 16.91
N ARG A 82 -21.30 -4.79 16.92
CA ARG A 82 -22.63 -4.17 16.84
C ARG A 82 -23.24 -4.23 15.45
N ILE A 83 -22.42 -4.19 14.40
CA ILE A 83 -22.87 -4.22 13.00
C ILE A 83 -23.25 -5.64 12.59
N VAL A 84 -22.41 -6.63 12.90
CA VAL A 84 -22.63 -8.02 12.51
C VAL A 84 -23.48 -8.82 13.51
N ASP A 85 -23.99 -8.17 14.55
CA ASP A 85 -24.79 -8.77 15.64
C ASP A 85 -24.12 -10.02 16.28
N MET A 86 -22.86 -9.86 16.69
CA MET A 86 -22.07 -10.91 17.34
C MET A 86 -21.45 -10.40 18.65
N SER A 87 -21.04 -11.31 19.53
CA SER A 87 -20.24 -10.90 20.70
C SER A 87 -18.83 -10.45 20.28
N GLN A 88 -18.23 -9.51 21.02
CA GLN A 88 -16.85 -9.06 20.76
C GLN A 88 -15.84 -10.22 20.76
N ALA A 89 -16.03 -11.21 21.63
CA ALA A 89 -15.19 -12.40 21.69
C ALA A 89 -15.32 -13.27 20.42
N ALA A 90 -16.52 -13.35 19.84
CA ALA A 90 -16.73 -14.07 18.59
C ALA A 90 -16.07 -13.35 17.40
N VAL A 91 -16.20 -12.02 17.31
CA VAL A 91 -15.52 -11.20 16.29
C VAL A 91 -14.00 -11.33 16.40
N SER A 92 -13.44 -11.20 17.61
CA SER A 92 -12.00 -11.36 17.85
C SER A 92 -11.49 -12.73 17.40
N LYS A 93 -12.18 -13.81 17.79
CA LYS A 93 -11.84 -15.18 17.33
C LYS A 93 -11.96 -15.32 15.81
N MET A 94 -12.91 -14.63 15.19
CA MET A 94 -13.09 -14.66 13.74
C MET A 94 -11.92 -14.01 13.01
N ILE A 95 -11.47 -12.84 13.45
CA ILE A 95 -10.28 -12.15 12.91
C ILE A 95 -9.04 -13.05 13.04
N VAL A 96 -8.84 -13.68 14.21
CA VAL A 96 -7.72 -14.62 14.42
C VAL A 96 -7.79 -15.81 13.46
N ARG A 97 -8.97 -16.42 13.27
CA ARG A 97 -9.15 -17.54 12.34
C ARG A 97 -8.91 -17.14 10.88
N ALA A 98 -9.35 -15.96 10.49
CA ALA A 98 -9.10 -15.42 9.16
C ALA A 98 -7.58 -15.20 8.96
N ASN A 99 -6.89 -14.56 9.91
CA ASN A 99 -5.44 -14.37 9.86
C ASN A 99 -4.66 -15.69 9.82
N ASN A 100 -5.10 -16.73 10.55
CA ASN A 100 -4.48 -18.06 10.46
C ASN A 100 -4.66 -18.68 9.08
N THR A 101 -5.80 -18.46 8.43
CA THR A 101 -6.06 -18.94 7.08
C THR A 101 -5.17 -18.22 6.07
N LEU A 102 -5.09 -16.89 6.16
CA LEU A 102 -4.18 -16.07 5.35
C LEU A 102 -2.72 -16.50 5.53
N THR A 103 -2.29 -16.71 6.77
CA THR A 103 -0.93 -17.16 7.09
C THR A 103 -0.63 -18.50 6.44
N ARG A 104 -1.53 -19.49 6.61
CA ARG A 104 -1.36 -20.83 6.03
C ARG A 104 -1.25 -20.78 4.50
N LEU A 105 -2.11 -20.00 3.83
CA LEU A 105 -2.15 -19.92 2.38
C LEU A 105 -0.98 -19.11 1.80
N MET A 106 -0.55 -18.05 2.48
CA MET A 106 0.54 -17.18 2.01
C MET A 106 1.94 -17.68 2.36
N THR A 107 2.10 -18.55 3.37
CA THR A 107 3.42 -19.03 3.83
C THR A 107 4.31 -19.54 2.69
N PRO A 108 3.86 -20.45 1.79
CA PRO A 108 4.73 -20.96 0.73
C PRO A 108 5.21 -19.85 -0.21
N LEU A 109 4.32 -18.93 -0.57
CA LEU A 109 4.65 -17.83 -1.47
C LEU A 109 5.58 -16.81 -0.80
N ILE A 110 5.35 -16.49 0.47
CA ILE A 110 6.21 -15.59 1.26
C ILE A 110 7.63 -16.16 1.36
N ARG A 111 7.77 -17.45 1.71
CA ARG A 111 9.08 -18.11 1.79
C ARG A 111 9.82 -18.07 0.45
N TYR A 112 9.11 -18.33 -0.65
CA TYR A 112 9.70 -18.30 -1.98
C TYR A 112 10.12 -16.89 -2.42
N GLN A 113 9.25 -15.89 -2.29
CA GLN A 113 9.50 -14.54 -2.83
C GLN A 113 10.45 -13.69 -1.98
N SER A 114 10.51 -13.95 -0.67
CA SER A 114 11.33 -13.18 0.26
C SER A 114 12.59 -13.92 0.70
N ASP A 115 12.87 -15.10 0.13
CA ASP A 115 13.97 -15.98 0.52
C ASP A 115 14.06 -16.19 2.06
N ILE A 116 12.87 -16.28 2.67
CA ILE A 116 12.74 -16.43 4.12
C ILE A 116 12.82 -17.93 4.43
N SER A 117 13.93 -18.34 5.04
CA SER A 117 14.10 -19.69 5.58
C SER A 117 13.38 -19.89 6.92
N ASP A 118 13.25 -18.82 7.72
CA ASP A 118 12.69 -18.86 9.07
C ASP A 118 11.18 -18.54 9.09
N ALA A 119 10.41 -19.45 9.69
CA ALA A 119 8.96 -19.31 9.83
C ALA A 119 8.53 -18.06 10.62
N GLU A 120 9.38 -17.55 11.52
CA GLU A 120 9.07 -16.44 12.42
C GLU A 120 8.88 -15.10 11.70
N PHE A 121 9.46 -14.92 10.50
CA PHE A 121 9.31 -13.68 9.73
C PHE A 121 8.06 -13.66 8.83
N VAL A 122 7.38 -14.80 8.65
CA VAL A 122 6.18 -14.89 7.82
C VAL A 122 5.06 -13.98 8.32
N PRO A 123 4.73 -13.93 9.62
CA PRO A 123 3.71 -13.01 10.15
C PRO A 123 4.05 -11.53 9.90
N MET A 124 5.31 -11.12 10.03
CA MET A 124 5.73 -9.74 9.75
C MET A 124 5.51 -9.40 8.28
N LYS A 125 5.89 -10.31 7.37
CA LYS A 125 5.66 -10.10 5.95
C LYS A 125 4.18 -10.05 5.61
N LEU A 126 3.36 -10.93 6.17
CA LEU A 126 1.91 -10.91 5.96
C LEU A 126 1.29 -9.61 6.50
N SER A 127 1.71 -9.14 7.67
CA SER A 127 1.25 -7.86 8.23
C SER A 127 1.49 -6.71 7.26
N LYS A 128 2.69 -6.66 6.66
CA LYS A 128 3.02 -5.66 5.64
C LYS A 128 2.13 -5.77 4.40
N LEU A 129 1.81 -6.98 3.92
CA LEU A 129 0.88 -7.16 2.80
C LEU A 129 -0.54 -6.70 3.16
N LEU A 130 -0.99 -6.94 4.40
CA LEU A 130 -2.28 -6.47 4.90
C LEU A 130 -2.33 -4.94 5.01
N GLU A 131 -1.24 -4.28 5.40
CA GLU A 131 -1.12 -2.82 5.37
C GLU A 131 -1.29 -2.26 3.96
N ILE A 132 -0.69 -2.90 2.95
CA ILE A 132 -0.86 -2.53 1.54
C ILE A 132 -2.33 -2.68 1.11
N CYS A 133 -2.98 -3.80 1.47
CA CYS A 133 -4.41 -4.02 1.19
C CYS A 133 -5.28 -2.96 1.87
N ALA A 134 -5.01 -2.65 3.14
CA ALA A 134 -5.71 -1.62 3.90
C ALA A 134 -5.52 -0.23 3.30
N ALA A 135 -4.31 0.10 2.87
CA ALA A 135 -4.04 1.39 2.24
C ALA A 135 -4.80 1.53 0.91
N LYS A 136 -4.83 0.48 0.09
CA LYS A 136 -5.49 0.47 -1.21
C LYS A 136 -7.02 0.59 -1.08
N ASN A 137 -7.64 -0.25 -0.25
CA ASN A 137 -9.09 -0.36 -0.14
C ASN A 137 -9.70 0.52 0.96
N GLY A 138 -8.89 1.03 1.87
CA GLY A 138 -9.38 1.71 3.05
C GLY A 138 -9.92 3.10 2.77
N ASN A 139 -10.94 3.49 3.51
CA ASN A 139 -11.56 4.81 3.39
C ASN A 139 -10.65 5.85 4.06
N ALA A 140 -10.25 6.86 3.30
CA ALA A 140 -9.53 8.02 3.82
C ALA A 140 -10.46 9.22 3.89
N SER A 141 -10.46 9.88 5.05
CA SER A 141 -11.32 11.03 5.35
C SER A 141 -10.64 12.37 5.04
N THR A 142 -9.31 12.38 4.99
CA THR A 142 -8.51 13.58 4.72
C THR A 142 -7.57 13.39 3.53
N LEU A 143 -7.12 14.50 2.93
CA LEU A 143 -6.08 14.46 1.90
C LEU A 143 -4.80 13.78 2.41
N GLY A 144 -4.36 14.10 3.63
CA GLY A 144 -3.15 13.53 4.20
C GLY A 144 -3.21 12.00 4.28
N GLU A 145 -4.34 11.46 4.74
CA GLU A 145 -4.62 10.02 4.73
C GLU A 145 -4.65 9.44 3.31
N ILE A 146 -5.26 10.15 2.34
CA ILE A 146 -5.25 9.70 0.94
C ILE A 146 -3.81 9.59 0.42
N LEU A 147 -2.97 10.61 0.65
CA LEU A 147 -1.59 10.63 0.19
C LEU A 147 -0.73 9.56 0.90
N THR A 148 -0.95 9.36 2.20
CA THR A 148 -0.31 8.29 2.99
C THR A 148 -0.67 6.92 2.43
N ASN A 149 -1.96 6.69 2.16
CA ASN A 149 -2.43 5.45 1.61
C ASN A 149 -1.91 5.22 0.18
N LEU A 150 -1.80 6.26 -0.66
CA LEU A 150 -1.13 6.12 -1.96
C LEU A 150 0.31 5.64 -1.78
N ARG A 151 1.07 6.24 -0.85
CA ARG A 151 2.43 5.79 -0.56
C ARG A 151 2.47 4.32 -0.14
N VAL A 152 1.64 3.93 0.82
CA VAL A 152 1.63 2.57 1.38
C VAL A 152 1.10 1.54 0.38
N ALA A 153 0.08 1.87 -0.40
CA ALA A 153 -0.52 0.97 -1.41
C ALA A 153 0.46 0.61 -2.54
N TYR A 154 1.42 1.49 -2.82
CA TYR A 154 2.52 1.24 -3.77
C TYR A 154 3.81 0.77 -3.08
N ASP A 155 3.77 0.52 -1.77
CA ASP A 155 4.89 0.10 -0.93
C ASP A 155 6.13 1.01 -0.99
N ILE A 156 5.92 2.32 -1.13
CA ILE A 156 7.02 3.29 -1.22
C ILE A 156 7.42 3.74 0.19
N GLY A 157 8.71 3.68 0.52
CA GLY A 157 9.24 4.20 1.78
C GLY A 157 9.19 5.74 1.87
N THR A 158 9.14 6.28 3.10
CA THR A 158 9.08 7.73 3.35
C THR A 158 10.24 8.49 2.69
N LYS A 159 11.47 8.03 2.90
CA LYS A 159 12.68 8.62 2.29
C LYS A 159 12.61 8.65 0.77
N ARG A 160 12.18 7.55 0.15
CA ARG A 160 12.06 7.42 -1.30
C ARG A 160 10.99 8.36 -1.85
N LEU A 161 9.82 8.41 -1.22
CA LEU A 161 8.77 9.32 -1.66
C LEU A 161 9.19 10.79 -1.50
N ALA A 162 9.81 11.16 -0.38
CA ALA A 162 10.31 12.52 -0.16
C ALA A 162 11.30 12.94 -1.25
N SER A 163 12.21 12.04 -1.63
CA SER A 163 13.14 12.23 -2.75
C SER A 163 12.41 12.41 -4.09
N ASN A 164 11.47 11.51 -4.42
CA ASN A 164 10.67 11.60 -5.65
C ASN A 164 9.89 12.93 -5.74
N LEU A 165 9.35 13.38 -4.60
CA LEU A 165 8.62 14.64 -4.49
C LEU A 165 9.54 15.87 -4.37
N LYS A 166 10.86 15.68 -4.24
CA LYS A 166 11.89 16.68 -3.96
C LYS A 166 11.52 17.60 -2.79
N ILE A 167 11.15 17.00 -1.66
CA ILE A 167 10.86 17.68 -0.39
C ILE A 167 11.62 16.97 0.75
N SER A 168 11.67 17.57 1.93
CA SER A 168 12.23 16.91 3.11
C SER A 168 11.30 15.80 3.63
N GLU A 169 11.85 14.79 4.32
CA GLU A 169 11.03 13.77 5.00
C GLU A 169 10.12 14.37 6.06
N TRP A 170 10.55 15.46 6.71
CA TRP A 170 9.74 16.20 7.67
C TRP A 170 8.53 16.88 7.02
N ASP A 171 8.74 17.51 5.86
CA ASP A 171 7.64 18.10 5.09
C ASP A 171 6.66 17.05 4.58
N LEU A 172 7.17 15.91 4.11
CA LEU A 172 6.34 14.77 3.71
C LEU A 172 5.47 14.31 4.88
N ALA A 173 6.08 14.07 6.04
CA ALA A 173 5.35 13.67 7.24
C ALA A 173 4.31 14.72 7.67
N ALA A 174 4.62 16.01 7.57
CA ALA A 174 3.66 17.08 7.89
C ALA A 174 2.47 17.09 6.92
N ILE A 175 2.69 16.81 5.64
CA ILE A 175 1.62 16.71 4.62
C ILE A 175 0.76 15.47 4.86
N GLU A 176 1.38 14.30 5.01
CA GLU A 176 0.70 13.02 5.24
C GLU A 176 -0.14 13.02 6.53
N ASN A 177 0.33 13.71 7.58
CA ASN A 177 -0.44 13.89 8.82
C ASN A 177 -1.45 15.05 8.78
N GLY A 178 -1.66 15.70 7.63
CA GLY A 178 -2.59 16.82 7.48
C GLY A 178 -2.20 18.10 8.21
N LYS A 179 -0.97 18.19 8.73
CA LYS A 179 -0.44 19.38 9.43
C LYS A 179 0.01 20.48 8.45
N LYS A 180 0.29 20.12 7.20
CA LYS A 180 0.76 21.02 6.15
C LYS A 180 -0.01 20.78 4.85
N ILE A 181 -0.44 21.85 4.20
CA ILE A 181 -1.00 21.78 2.85
C ILE A 181 0.16 21.66 1.84
N PRO A 182 0.14 20.69 0.91
CA PRO A 182 1.18 20.57 -0.10
C PRO A 182 1.19 21.79 -1.03
N SER A 183 2.38 22.17 -1.49
CA SER A 183 2.50 23.16 -2.57
C SER A 183 1.87 22.63 -3.85
N ILE A 184 1.49 23.51 -4.78
CA ILE A 184 0.96 23.10 -6.10
C ILE A 184 1.96 22.18 -6.82
N ILE A 185 3.25 22.50 -6.77
CA ILE A 185 4.31 21.67 -7.37
C ILE A 185 4.35 20.28 -6.73
N THR A 186 4.23 20.20 -5.40
CA THR A 186 4.21 18.93 -4.67
C THR A 186 2.96 18.11 -5.04
N ALA A 187 1.79 18.74 -5.12
CA ALA A 187 0.54 18.10 -5.53
C ALA A 187 0.62 17.57 -6.97
N MET A 188 1.20 18.35 -7.90
CA MET A 188 1.45 17.90 -9.28
C MET A 188 2.38 16.68 -9.32
N ARG A 189 3.42 16.65 -8.48
CA ARG A 189 4.32 15.48 -8.39
C ARG A 189 3.63 14.24 -7.84
N TYR A 190 2.76 14.39 -6.83
CA TYR A 190 1.90 13.28 -6.37
C TYR A 190 1.01 12.76 -7.49
N SER A 191 0.30 13.67 -8.18
CA SER A 191 -0.60 13.33 -9.29
C SER A 191 0.13 12.56 -10.39
N ALA A 192 1.31 13.04 -10.81
CA ALA A 192 2.10 12.38 -11.84
C ALA A 192 2.72 11.05 -11.40
N LEU A 193 3.13 10.92 -10.13
CA LEU A 193 3.77 9.71 -9.62
C LEU A 193 2.78 8.55 -9.47
N PHE A 194 1.55 8.84 -9.03
CA PHE A 194 0.54 7.83 -8.74
C PHE A 194 -0.56 7.72 -9.79
N ASP A 195 -0.49 8.55 -10.84
CA ASP A 195 -1.51 8.66 -11.89
C ASP A 195 -2.91 8.92 -11.31
N VAL A 196 -3.00 9.95 -10.46
CA VAL A 196 -4.23 10.33 -9.75
C VAL A 196 -4.62 11.78 -9.98
N GLU A 197 -5.92 12.07 -9.95
CA GLU A 197 -6.42 13.43 -10.07
C GLU A 197 -6.42 14.12 -8.70
N ILE A 198 -5.70 15.25 -8.60
CA ILE A 198 -5.70 16.12 -7.41
C ILE A 198 -6.26 17.49 -7.81
N GLU A 199 -7.43 17.81 -7.27
CA GLU A 199 -8.15 19.07 -7.50
C GLU A 199 -7.84 20.07 -6.38
N MET A 200 -7.55 21.32 -6.73
CA MET A 200 -7.47 22.43 -5.78
C MET A 200 -8.76 23.26 -5.84
N LYS A 201 -9.42 23.44 -4.69
CA LYS A 201 -10.64 24.23 -4.53
C LYS A 201 -10.38 25.39 -3.58
N PHE A 202 -10.97 26.54 -3.87
CA PHE A 202 -10.89 27.71 -2.99
C PHE A 202 -12.25 27.95 -2.35
N LYS A 203 -12.29 28.06 -1.02
CA LYS A 203 -13.48 28.43 -0.25
C LYS A 203 -13.14 29.58 0.68
N ASN A 204 -13.79 30.73 0.50
CA ASN A 204 -13.57 31.94 1.29
C ASN A 204 -12.09 32.37 1.34
N GLY A 205 -11.40 32.33 0.21
CA GLY A 205 -9.97 32.69 0.10
C GLY A 205 -8.98 31.64 0.65
N ARG A 206 -9.45 30.49 1.13
CA ARG A 206 -8.60 29.37 1.58
C ARG A 206 -8.59 28.25 0.54
N GLY A 207 -7.40 27.77 0.20
CA GLY A 207 -7.21 26.63 -0.69
C GLY A 207 -7.35 25.29 0.05
N PHE A 208 -8.01 24.33 -0.58
CA PHE A 208 -8.20 22.96 -0.11
C PHE A 208 -7.93 22.01 -1.29
N TYR A 209 -7.32 20.87 -1.02
CA TYR A 209 -7.17 19.83 -2.04
C TYR A 209 -8.12 18.67 -1.79
N SER A 210 -8.63 18.11 -2.88
CA SER A 210 -9.28 16.80 -2.90
C SER A 210 -8.55 15.91 -3.90
N CYS A 211 -8.38 14.64 -3.58
CA CYS A 211 -7.76 13.65 -4.46
C CYS A 211 -8.81 12.58 -4.79
N LYS A 212 -9.01 12.28 -6.08
CA LYS A 212 -9.82 11.11 -6.47
C LYS A 212 -8.90 9.90 -6.48
N ARG A 213 -9.23 8.89 -5.68
CA ARG A 213 -8.51 7.62 -5.76
C ARG A 213 -8.94 6.85 -7.01
N PRO A 214 -8.02 6.10 -7.63
CA PRO A 214 -8.35 5.13 -8.67
C PRO A 214 -9.12 3.93 -8.11
#